data_AF-A0A2I0T8U1-F1
#
_entry.id   AF-A0A2I0T8U1-F1
#
_cell.length_a   1.000
_cell.length_b   1.000
_cell.length_c   1.000
_cell.angle_alpha   90.00
_cell.angle_beta   90.00
_cell.angle_gamma   90.00
#
_symmetry.space_group_name_H-M   'P 1'
#
loop_
_entity.id
_entity.type
_entity.pdbx_description
1 polymer ?
#
loop_
_entity_poly.entity_id
_entity_poly.type
_entity_poly.pdbx_seq_one_letter_code
_entity_poly.pdbx_strand_id
1 'polypeptide(L)'
;MKKLNEHAAALFESGDDQEVNNGLIIMNELIVPCLPLLLVDEMEEKDIVAVEDMRNRWCSYLGQEMEPNLQEKLTDFLPKLLDCSTEIKGFNDPPKLPSYSTHELCERYARIMLSLSRTPADGR
;
A
#
# COMPACT_ATOMS: atom_id res chain seq x y z
N MET A 1 -3.82 -3.08 1.29
CA MET A 1 -2.77 -2.04 1.36
C MET A 1 -1.51 -2.54 2.09
N LYS A 2 -1.58 -2.95 3.37
CA LYS A 2 -0.41 -3.40 4.16
C LYS A 2 0.53 -4.38 3.44
N LYS A 3 0.03 -5.51 2.92
CA LYS A 3 0.84 -6.49 2.16
C LYS A 3 1.57 -5.92 0.94
N LEU A 4 0.97 -4.93 0.26
CA LEU A 4 1.59 -4.31 -0.90
C LEU A 4 2.70 -3.33 -0.47
N ASN A 5 2.50 -2.60 0.62
CA ASN A 5 3.54 -1.78 1.25
C ASN A 5 4.71 -2.63 1.77
N GLU A 6 4.43 -3.77 2.42
CA GLU A 6 5.46 -4.73 2.85
C GLU A 6 6.28 -5.25 1.66
N HIS A 7 5.60 -5.60 0.56
CA HIS A 7 6.28 -6.02 -0.67
C HIS A 7 7.15 -4.90 -1.26
N ALA A 8 6.65 -3.68 -1.33
CA ALA A 8 7.42 -2.53 -1.81
C ALA A 8 8.65 -2.24 -0.94
N ALA A 9 8.51 -2.37 0.37
CA ALA A 9 9.62 -2.21 1.30
C ALA A 9 10.65 -3.34 1.16
N ALA A 10 10.23 -4.59 0.95
CA ALA A 10 11.15 -5.70 0.69
C ALA A 10 11.94 -5.50 -0.62
N LEU A 11 11.29 -4.97 -1.65
CA LEU A 11 11.96 -4.59 -2.90
C LEU A 11 12.96 -3.43 -2.69
N PHE A 12 12.63 -2.46 -1.84
CA PHE A 12 13.53 -1.38 -1.47
C PHE A 12 14.75 -1.87 -0.66
N GLU A 13 14.55 -2.82 0.25
CA GLU A 13 15.60 -3.42 1.09
C GLU A 13 16.55 -4.35 0.32
N SER A 14 16.20 -4.76 -0.91
CA SER A 14 17.04 -5.62 -1.74
C SER A 14 18.40 -5.00 -2.08
N GLY A 15 18.46 -3.67 -2.17
CA GLY A 15 19.62 -2.93 -2.67
C GLY A 15 19.85 -3.05 -4.18
N ASP A 16 19.08 -3.87 -4.91
CA ASP A 16 19.14 -3.95 -6.36
C ASP A 16 18.43 -2.75 -6.99
N ASP A 17 19.11 -2.04 -7.89
CA ASP A 17 18.59 -0.78 -8.45
C ASP A 17 17.23 -0.95 -9.16
N GLN A 18 17.02 -2.09 -9.83
CA GLN A 18 15.76 -2.37 -10.52
C GLN A 18 14.65 -2.71 -9.52
N GLU A 19 14.92 -3.54 -8.52
CA GLU A 19 13.95 -3.87 -7.47
C GLU A 19 13.59 -2.64 -6.62
N VAL A 20 14.57 -1.84 -6.22
CA VAL A 20 14.36 -0.57 -5.51
C VAL A 20 13.44 0.35 -6.31
N ASN A 21 13.69 0.51 -7.61
CA ASN A 21 12.83 1.32 -8.48
C ASN A 21 11.41 0.76 -8.56
N ASN A 22 11.25 -0.57 -8.66
CA ASN A 22 9.92 -1.20 -8.66
C ASN A 22 9.18 -0.98 -7.34
N GLY A 23 9.86 -1.08 -6.20
CA GLY A 23 9.29 -0.79 -4.88
C GLY A 23 8.81 0.65 -4.78
N LEU A 24 9.61 1.60 -5.24
CA LEU A 24 9.23 3.02 -5.25
C LEU A 24 8.11 3.33 -6.24
N ILE A 25 8.03 2.66 -7.39
CA ILE A 25 6.89 2.77 -8.32
C ILE A 25 5.61 2.32 -7.63
N ILE A 26 5.61 1.17 -6.96
CA ILE A 26 4.44 0.70 -6.19
C ILE A 26 4.02 1.75 -5.15
N MET A 27 4.98 2.33 -4.42
CA MET A 27 4.66 3.35 -3.43
C MET A 27 4.06 4.60 -4.06
N ASN A 28 4.67 5.15 -5.12
CA ASN A 28 4.27 6.40 -5.74
C ASN A 28 2.97 6.27 -6.55
N GLU A 29 2.75 5.16 -7.26
CA GLU A 29 1.62 5.00 -8.18
C GLU A 29 0.41 4.33 -7.54
N LEU A 30 0.62 3.50 -6.50
CA LEU A 30 -0.45 2.68 -5.91
C LEU A 30 -0.70 3.03 -4.44
N ILE A 31 0.33 3.12 -3.59
CA ILE A 31 0.14 3.30 -2.15
C ILE A 31 -0.20 4.75 -1.81
N VAL A 32 0.69 5.70 -2.11
CA VAL A 32 0.53 7.12 -1.76
C VAL A 32 -0.80 7.69 -2.25
N PRO A 33 -1.23 7.47 -3.50
CA PRO A 33 -2.51 7.98 -3.98
C PRO A 33 -3.72 7.41 -3.23
N CYS A 34 -3.59 6.23 -2.61
CA CYS A 34 -4.67 5.58 -1.87
C CYS A 34 -4.69 5.90 -0.37
N LEU A 35 -3.61 6.46 0.20
CA LEU A 35 -3.55 6.77 1.64
C LEU A 35 -4.67 7.70 2.11
N PRO A 36 -5.06 8.74 1.36
CA PRO A 36 -6.18 9.59 1.77
C PRO A 36 -7.49 8.83 1.97
N LEU A 37 -7.72 7.72 1.25
CA LEU A 37 -8.94 6.89 1.41
C LEU A 37 -9.04 6.24 2.79
N LEU A 38 -7.90 5.93 3.41
CA LEU A 38 -7.83 5.37 4.76
C LEU A 38 -7.95 6.44 5.86
N LEU A 39 -7.88 7.71 5.48
CA LEU A 39 -7.94 8.85 6.41
C LEU A 39 -9.25 9.65 6.25
N VAL A 40 -10.19 9.18 5.44
CA VAL A 40 -11.49 9.85 5.23
C VAL A 40 -12.33 9.83 6.50
N ASP A 41 -12.32 8.71 7.21
CA ASP A 41 -13.05 8.54 8.47
C ASP A 41 -12.07 8.56 9.64
N GLU A 42 -12.03 9.69 10.35
CA GLU A 42 -11.18 9.88 11.52
C GLU A 42 -11.57 8.97 12.71
N MET A 43 -12.73 8.29 12.65
CA MET A 43 -13.17 7.34 13.65
C MET A 43 -12.72 5.89 13.37
N GLU A 44 -12.26 5.57 12.15
CA GLU A 44 -11.78 4.23 11.80
C GLU A 44 -10.32 4.05 12.22
N GLU A 45 -10.12 3.76 13.51
CA GLU A 45 -8.80 3.66 14.14
C GLU A 45 -7.86 2.66 13.44
N LYS A 46 -8.40 1.55 12.89
CA LYS A 46 -7.58 0.53 12.22
C LYS A 46 -6.91 1.05 10.95
N ASP A 47 -7.61 1.90 10.21
CA ASP A 47 -7.12 2.49 8.97
C ASP A 47 -6.08 3.57 9.28
N ILE A 48 -6.32 4.39 10.30
CA ILE A 48 -5.33 5.38 10.79
C ILE A 48 -4.05 4.68 11.26
N VAL A 49 -4.17 3.66 12.11
CA VAL A 49 -3.01 2.87 12.57
C VAL A 49 -2.29 2.23 11.40
N ALA A 50 -3.00 1.72 10.40
CA ALA A 50 -2.37 1.16 9.20
C ALA A 50 -1.53 2.19 8.45
N VAL A 51 -2.00 3.43 8.32
CA VAL A 51 -1.25 4.52 7.67
C VAL A 51 -0.01 4.89 8.47
N GLU A 52 -0.14 5.05 9.79
CA GLU A 52 0.98 5.37 10.67
C GLU A 52 2.03 4.25 10.72
N ASP A 53 1.62 2.98 10.74
CA ASP A 53 2.52 1.83 10.62
C ASP A 53 3.37 1.92 9.34
N MET A 54 2.74 2.27 8.21
CA MET A 54 3.45 2.42 6.93
C MET A 54 4.43 3.60 6.98
N ARG A 55 4.00 4.77 7.48
CA ARG A 55 4.87 5.95 7.65
C ARG A 55 6.07 5.64 8.53
N ASN A 56 5.83 5.03 9.69
CA ASN A 56 6.87 4.66 10.64
C ASN A 56 7.89 3.70 10.03
N ARG A 57 7.43 2.71 9.25
CA ARG A 57 8.33 1.78 8.56
C ARG A 57 9.29 2.51 7.63
N TRP A 58 8.79 3.37 6.74
CA TRP A 58 9.64 4.08 5.78
C TRP A 58 10.53 5.13 6.44
N CYS A 59 10.04 5.84 7.46
CA CYS A 59 10.85 6.77 8.23
C CYS A 59 11.98 6.08 9.00
N SER A 60 11.81 4.82 9.41
CA SER A 60 12.82 4.08 10.16
C SER A 60 14.14 3.88 9.37
N TYR A 61 14.12 3.97 8.04
CA TYR A 61 15.32 3.88 7.21
C TYR A 61 16.21 5.12 7.30
N LEU A 62 15.69 6.30 7.69
CA LEU A 62 16.50 7.53 7.82
C LEU A 62 17.57 7.45 8.92
N GLY A 63 17.43 6.51 9.86
CA GLY A 63 18.40 6.28 10.94
C GLY A 63 19.37 5.12 10.67
N GLN A 64 19.28 4.49 9.50
CA GLN A 64 20.08 3.31 9.15
C GLN A 64 21.22 3.68 8.21
N GLU A 65 22.33 2.92 8.29
CA GLU A 65 23.41 3.03 7.30
C GLU A 65 22.91 2.48 5.96
N MET A 66 23.10 3.26 4.89
CA MET A 66 22.51 2.99 3.59
C MET A 66 23.38 3.62 2.49
N GLU A 67 23.38 3.00 1.31
CA GLU A 67 24.07 3.54 0.13
C GLU A 67 23.52 4.94 -0.24
N PRO A 68 24.38 5.91 -0.62
CA PRO A 68 23.95 7.28 -0.89
C PRO A 68 22.83 7.41 -1.93
N ASN A 69 22.88 6.59 -2.99
CA ASN A 69 21.84 6.53 -4.03
C ASN A 69 20.49 6.07 -3.46
N LEU A 70 20.49 5.09 -2.55
CA LEU A 70 19.27 4.59 -1.92
C LEU A 70 18.72 5.62 -0.91
N GLN A 71 19.61 6.33 -0.21
CA GLN A 71 19.25 7.44 0.66
C GLN A 71 18.58 8.58 -0.10
N GLU A 72 19.15 8.99 -1.23
CA GLU A 72 18.58 10.03 -2.10
C GLU A 72 17.15 9.66 -2.53
N LYS A 73 16.97 8.45 -3.07
CA LYS A 73 15.65 7.94 -3.49
C LYS A 73 14.63 7.90 -2.34
N LEU A 74 15.07 7.50 -1.13
CA LEU A 74 14.21 7.52 0.05
C LEU A 74 13.78 8.94 0.41
N THR A 75 14.72 9.87 0.47
CA THR A 75 14.46 11.26 0.86
C THR A 75 13.57 11.99 -0.15
N ASP A 76 13.65 11.64 -1.43
CA ASP A 76 12.76 12.16 -2.47
C ASP A 76 11.33 11.63 -2.36
N PHE A 77 11.19 10.37 -1.92
CA PHE A 77 9.91 9.71 -1.78
C PHE A 77 9.15 10.11 -0.51
N LEU A 78 9.85 10.17 0.63
CA LEU A 78 9.24 10.34 1.96
C LEU A 78 8.27 11.53 2.09
N PRO A 79 8.53 12.72 1.54
CA PRO A 79 7.60 13.85 1.63
C PRO A 79 6.19 13.50 1.12
N LYS A 80 6.09 12.70 0.05
CA LYS A 80 4.81 12.28 -0.54
C LYS A 80 4.03 11.32 0.36
N LEU A 81 4.75 10.48 1.10
CA LEU A 81 4.17 9.55 2.07
C LEU A 81 3.68 10.25 3.35
N LEU A 82 4.37 11.31 3.75
CA LEU A 82 4.06 12.06 4.97
C LEU A 82 2.96 13.10 4.74
N ASP A 83 2.98 13.79 3.61
CA ASP A 83 2.00 14.84 3.28
C ASP A 83 0.99 14.40 2.19
N CYS A 84 0.14 13.44 2.53
CA CYS A 84 -0.92 12.98 1.62
C CYS A 84 -2.15 13.91 1.61
N SER A 85 -2.10 15.04 2.31
CA SER A 85 -3.25 15.93 2.53
C SER A 85 -3.66 16.74 1.29
N THR A 86 -2.83 16.74 0.25
CA THR A 86 -2.96 17.64 -0.91
C THR A 86 -3.51 16.98 -2.19
N GLU A 87 -3.63 15.64 -2.25
CA GLU A 87 -3.84 14.91 -3.51
C GLU A 87 -5.08 14.01 -3.58
N ILE A 88 -6.16 14.28 -2.82
CA ILE A 88 -7.45 13.55 -2.99
C ILE A 88 -7.99 13.68 -4.45
N LYS A 89 -7.47 14.65 -5.21
CA LYS A 89 -7.77 14.84 -6.63
C LYS A 89 -6.79 14.06 -7.52
N GLY A 90 -7.00 12.76 -7.67
CA GLY A 90 -6.27 12.01 -8.68
C GLY A 90 -6.33 10.50 -8.58
N PHE A 91 -7.49 9.91 -8.24
CA PHE A 91 -7.62 8.46 -8.38
C PHE A 91 -7.54 8.07 -9.84
N ASN A 92 -6.78 7.00 -10.12
CA ASN A 92 -6.79 6.35 -11.42
C ASN A 92 -8.21 5.90 -11.78
N ASP A 93 -8.51 5.83 -13.08
CA ASP A 93 -9.76 5.28 -13.56
C ASP A 93 -10.00 3.87 -13.00
N PRO A 94 -11.24 3.53 -12.62
CA PRO A 94 -11.55 2.20 -12.11
C PRO A 94 -11.23 1.15 -13.18
N PRO A 95 -10.74 -0.05 -12.76
CA PRO A 95 -10.42 -1.12 -13.71
C PRO A 95 -11.69 -1.55 -14.46
N LYS A 96 -11.54 -1.80 -15.76
CA LYS A 96 -12.63 -2.29 -16.61
C LYS A 96 -13.08 -3.68 -16.15
N LEU A 97 -14.37 -3.82 -15.90
CA LEU A 97 -14.96 -5.12 -15.60
C LEU A 97 -15.27 -5.89 -16.89
N PRO A 98 -14.90 -7.18 -16.98
CA PRO A 98 -15.41 -8.05 -18.03
C PRO A 98 -16.93 -8.22 -17.94
N SER A 99 -17.55 -8.62 -19.05
CA SER A 99 -18.96 -9.02 -19.05
C SER A 99 -19.11 -10.41 -18.44
N TYR A 100 -19.95 -10.52 -17.42
CA TYR A 100 -20.22 -11.77 -16.71
C TYR A 100 -21.70 -12.15 -16.81
N SER A 101 -21.97 -13.45 -16.95
CA SER A 101 -23.33 -13.97 -16.76
C SER A 101 -23.67 -14.02 -15.26
N THR A 102 -24.97 -14.03 -14.93
CA THR A 102 -25.42 -14.21 -13.54
C THR A 102 -24.87 -15.49 -12.92
N HIS A 103 -24.85 -16.59 -13.69
CA HIS A 103 -24.32 -17.88 -13.24
C HIS A 103 -22.83 -17.79 -12.87
N GLU A 104 -22.01 -17.20 -13.75
CA GLU A 104 -20.58 -17.05 -13.50
C GLU A 104 -20.31 -16.17 -12.28
N LEU A 105 -21.06 -15.08 -12.11
CA LEU A 105 -20.94 -14.21 -10.95
C LEU A 105 -21.23 -14.97 -9.65
N CYS A 106 -22.31 -15.76 -9.63
CA CYS A 106 -22.67 -16.58 -8.46
C CYS A 106 -21.59 -17.61 -8.12
N GLU A 107 -21.08 -18.34 -9.12
CA GLU A 107 -20.04 -19.35 -8.92
C GLU A 107 -18.75 -18.72 -8.37
N ARG A 108 -18.29 -17.61 -8.97
CA ARG A 108 -17.07 -16.92 -8.52
C ARG A 108 -17.21 -16.38 -7.11
N TYR A 109 -18.35 -15.77 -6.79
CA TYR A 109 -18.62 -15.27 -5.46
C TYR A 109 -18.58 -16.40 -4.43
N ALA A 110 -19.30 -17.50 -4.68
CA ALA A 110 -19.33 -18.66 -3.79
C ALA A 110 -17.92 -19.23 -3.57
N ARG A 111 -17.14 -19.38 -4.65
CA ARG A 111 -15.76 -19.88 -4.58
C ARG A 111 -14.87 -18.99 -3.71
N ILE A 112 -14.96 -17.67 -3.85
CA ILE A 112 -14.18 -16.75 -3.01
C ILE A 112 -14.58 -16.88 -1.54
N MET A 113 -15.88 -16.85 -1.23
CA MET A 113 -16.36 -16.96 0.15
C MET A 113 -15.96 -18.26 0.83
N LEU A 114 -15.90 -19.37 0.08
CA LEU A 114 -15.44 -20.67 0.58
C LEU A 114 -13.91 -20.73 0.76
N SER A 115 -13.15 -19.92 0.02
CA SER A 115 -11.68 -19.88 0.05
C SER A 115 -11.10 -18.92 1.09
N LEU A 116 -11.93 -18.10 1.73
CA LEU A 116 -11.49 -17.18 2.78
C LEU A 116 -10.90 -18.00 3.95
N SER A 117 -9.58 -17.95 4.11
CA SER A 117 -8.93 -18.40 5.33
C SER A 117 -9.49 -17.58 6.49
N ARG A 118 -10.01 -18.24 7.54
CA ARG A 118 -10.42 -17.54 8.76
C ARG A 118 -9.23 -16.73 9.27
N THR A 119 -9.32 -15.41 9.21
CA THR A 119 -8.52 -14.54 10.06
C THR A 119 -8.86 -14.94 11.50
N PRO A 120 -7.89 -15.26 12.37
CA PRO A 120 -8.18 -15.38 13.79
C PRO A 120 -8.93 -14.11 14.20
N ALA A 121 -10.09 -14.26 14.83
CA ALA A 121 -10.69 -13.13 15.53
C ALA A 121 -9.63 -12.70 16.55
N ASP A 122 -9.09 -11.49 16.38
CA ASP A 122 -8.14 -10.92 17.30
C ASP A 122 -8.81 -10.92 18.68
N GLY A 123 -8.30 -11.79 19.54
CA GLY A 123 -9.00 -12.33 20.68
C GLY A 123 -8.22 -12.04 21.93
N ARG A 124 -8.69 -10.99 22.62
CA ARG A 124 -8.35 -10.49 23.97
C ARG A 124 -7.24 -9.45 24.07
#